data_AF-A0A5N5FY40-F1
#
_entry.id   AF-A0A5N5FY40-F1
#
_cell.length_a   1.000
_cell.length_b   1.000
_cell.length_c   1.000
_cell.angle_alpha   90.00
_cell.angle_beta   90.00
_cell.angle_gamma   90.00
#
_symmetry.space_group_name_H-M   'P 1'
#
loop_
_entity.id
_entity.type
_entity.pdbx_description
1 polymer ?
#
loop_
_entity_poly.entity_id
_entity_poly.type
_entity_poly.pdbx_seq_one_letter_code
_entity_poly.pdbx_strand_id
1 'polypeptide(L)'
;MYEINKHRDVPACAIIYSPDEPQPDVCPDPSEARRLIEQFKNMPEEEQNKKMVKHGMFLKQMVEKEQEKVNKLKKENQEVEIWLAMNQCLTGKSLTSLQFTDL
;
A
#
# COMPACT_ATOMS: atom_id res chain seq x y z
N MET A 1 5.07 6.27 19.92
CA MET A 1 6.15 5.35 20.36
C MET A 1 5.63 4.14 21.15
N TYR A 2 4.76 4.33 22.15
CA TYR A 2 4.27 3.25 23.03
C TYR A 2 3.45 2.15 22.32
N GLU A 3 2.78 2.47 21.23
CA GLU A 3 1.89 1.55 20.50
C GLU A 3 2.63 0.50 19.64
N ILE A 4 3.85 0.78 19.17
CA ILE A 4 4.60 -0.16 18.30
C ILE A 4 5.11 -1.37 19.10
N ASN A 5 5.44 -1.16 20.38
CA ASN A 5 5.96 -2.20 21.28
C ASN A 5 4.87 -2.90 22.10
N LYS A 6 3.59 -2.51 21.98
CA LYS A 6 2.55 -3.00 22.89
C LYS A 6 2.14 -4.45 22.61
N HIS A 7 2.43 -5.02 21.44
CA HIS A 7 2.02 -6.40 21.14
C HIS A 7 2.73 -7.04 19.92
N ARG A 8 4.07 -7.20 19.92
CA ARG A 8 4.71 -8.09 18.93
C ARG A 8 6.00 -8.75 19.42
N ASP A 9 6.10 -10.06 19.18
CA ASP A 9 7.30 -10.90 19.34
C ASP A 9 8.40 -10.62 18.29
N VAL A 10 8.44 -9.41 17.72
CA VAL A 10 9.39 -9.04 16.67
C VAL A 10 10.32 -7.96 17.19
N PRO A 11 11.64 -8.23 17.31
CA PRO A 11 12.60 -7.22 17.71
C PRO A 11 12.61 -6.06 16.70
N ALA A 12 12.41 -4.83 17.17
CA ALA A 12 12.33 -3.64 16.33
C ALA A 12 13.00 -2.44 17.01
N CYS A 13 13.63 -1.58 16.21
CA CYS A 13 14.18 -0.30 16.67
C CYS A 13 13.85 0.84 15.70
N ALA A 14 13.86 2.06 16.21
CA ALA A 14 13.68 3.27 15.41
C ALA A 14 14.70 4.35 15.83
N ILE A 15 15.19 5.10 14.84
CA ILE A 15 16.03 6.29 15.02
C ILE A 15 15.35 7.45 14.29
N ILE A 16 14.96 8.48 15.03
CA ILE A 16 14.16 9.60 14.53
C ILE A 16 14.93 10.89 14.72
N TYR A 17 15.18 11.63 13.64
CA TYR A 17 15.84 12.93 13.70
C TYR A 17 14.79 14.03 13.64
N SER A 18 14.70 14.82 14.71
CA SER A 18 13.87 16.03 14.75
C SER A 18 14.71 17.23 14.29
N PRO A 19 14.17 18.14 13.47
CA PRO A 19 14.92 19.34 13.04
C PRO A 19 15.36 20.25 14.19
N ASP A 20 14.61 20.22 15.29
CA ASP A 20 14.78 21.09 16.44
C ASP A 20 15.71 20.50 17.53
N GLU A 21 16.09 19.22 17.39
CA GLU A 21 16.89 18.52 18.40
C GLU A 21 18.24 18.08 17.83
N PRO A 22 19.35 18.28 18.56
CA PRO A 22 20.69 17.94 18.09
C PRO A 22 20.98 16.44 18.11
N GLN A 23 20.19 15.64 18.84
CA GLN A 23 20.35 14.19 18.94
C GLN A 23 19.05 13.50 18.51
N PRO A 24 19.14 12.32 17.88
CA PRO A 24 17.95 11.59 17.48
C PRO A 24 17.28 10.91 18.67
N ASP A 25 15.96 10.81 18.60
CA ASP A 25 15.18 9.93 19.46
C ASP A 25 15.40 8.48 19.04
N VAL A 26 15.82 7.64 19.99
CA VAL A 26 16.09 6.22 19.76
C VAL A 26 15.17 5.36 20.61
N CYS A 27 14.52 4.39 19.98
CA CYS A 27 13.62 3.43 20.62
C CYS A 27 14.05 1.99 20.30
N PRO A 28 14.01 1.05 21.25
CA PRO A 28 13.59 1.22 22.65
C PRO A 28 14.61 1.95 23.52
N ASP A 29 15.90 1.71 23.30
CA ASP A 29 17.02 2.46 23.87
C ASP A 29 18.24 2.34 22.92
N PRO A 30 19.26 3.20 23.08
CA PRO A 30 20.43 3.20 22.20
C PRO A 30 21.24 1.89 22.16
N SER A 31 21.29 1.14 23.27
CA SER A 31 22.08 -0.11 23.34
C SER A 31 21.37 -1.22 22.56
N GLU A 32 20.07 -1.36 22.78
CA GLU A 32 19.26 -2.34 22.07
C GLU A 32 19.14 -2.03 20.58
N ALA A 33 18.99 -0.75 20.21
CA ALA A 33 19.00 -0.33 18.82
C ALA A 33 20.33 -0.67 18.13
N ARG A 34 21.48 -0.46 18.78
CA ARG A 34 22.79 -0.86 18.25
C ARG A 34 22.88 -2.36 18.04
N ARG A 35 22.47 -3.16 19.02
CA ARG A 35 22.44 -4.63 18.93
C ARG A 35 21.63 -5.09 17.72
N LEU A 36 20.43 -4.54 17.53
CA LEU A 36 19.56 -4.89 16.40
C LEU A 36 20.14 -4.45 15.05
N ILE A 37 20.77 -3.28 14.97
CA ILE A 37 21.44 -2.81 13.76
C ILE A 37 22.63 -3.69 13.40
N GLU A 38 23.44 -4.10 14.38
CA GLU A 38 24.55 -5.03 14.15
C GLU A 38 24.05 -6.39 13.68
N GLN A 39 23.01 -6.92 14.31
CA GLN A 39 22.37 -8.16 13.86
C GLN A 39 21.85 -8.06 12.43
N PHE A 40 21.17 -6.96 12.08
CA PHE A 40 20.69 -6.71 10.72
C PHE A 40 21.83 -6.64 9.71
N LYS A 41 22.92 -5.94 10.02
CA LYS A 41 24.11 -5.83 9.15
C LYS A 41 24.82 -7.16 8.92
N ASN A 42 24.74 -8.07 9.88
CA ASN A 42 25.36 -9.40 9.79
C ASN A 42 24.51 -10.42 9.02
N MET A 43 23.25 -10.09 8.67
CA MET A 43 22.41 -10.96 7.84
C MET A 43 22.87 -10.93 6.36
N PRO A 44 22.59 -11.98 5.57
CA PRO A 44 22.82 -11.93 4.12
C PRO A 44 22.06 -10.77 3.44
N GLU A 45 22.63 -10.19 2.39
CA GLU A 45 22.04 -9.03 1.70
C GLU A 45 20.61 -9.31 1.17
N GLU A 46 20.36 -10.53 0.71
CA GLU A 46 19.03 -10.96 0.25
C GLU A 46 17.98 -10.88 1.37
N GLU A 47 18.36 -11.28 2.60
CA GLU A 47 17.48 -11.22 3.76
C GLU A 47 17.26 -9.79 4.24
N GLN A 48 18.32 -8.96 4.22
CA GLN A 48 18.24 -7.54 4.58
C GLN A 48 17.25 -6.78 3.69
N ASN A 49 17.30 -7.02 2.37
CA ASN A 49 16.55 -6.25 1.39
C ASN A 49 15.16 -6.82 1.05
N LYS A 50 14.85 -8.05 1.49
CA LYS A 50 13.62 -8.79 1.13
C LYS A 50 12.32 -8.00 1.27
N LYS A 51 12.23 -7.14 2.28
CA LYS A 51 11.06 -6.27 2.55
C LYS A 51 11.43 -4.81 2.80
N MET A 52 12.59 -4.37 2.32
CA MET A 52 12.99 -2.98 2.50
C MET A 52 12.08 -2.09 1.65
N VAL A 53 11.51 -1.06 2.28
CA VAL A 53 10.65 -0.09 1.60
C VAL A 53 11.04 1.33 2.01
N LYS A 54 11.09 2.24 1.04
CA LYS A 54 11.25 3.67 1.28
C LYS A 54 9.89 4.33 1.40
N HIS A 55 9.78 5.42 2.18
CA HIS A 55 8.51 6.14 2.38
C HIS A 55 7.80 6.47 1.06
N GLY A 56 8.52 7.07 0.10
CA GLY A 56 7.94 7.42 -1.21
C GLY A 56 7.48 6.20 -2.02
N MET A 57 8.19 5.06 -1.92
CA MET A 57 7.78 3.82 -2.57
C MET A 57 6.51 3.26 -1.93
N PHE A 58 6.42 3.30 -0.61
CA PHE A 58 5.23 2.86 0.12
C PHE A 58 4.00 3.69 -0.26
N LEU A 59 4.12 5.02 -0.29
CA LEU A 59 3.01 5.88 -0.72
C LEU A 59 2.58 5.58 -2.15
N LYS A 60 3.54 5.40 -3.07
CA LYS A 60 3.26 5.04 -4.46
C LYS A 60 2.49 3.72 -4.57
N GLN A 61 2.95 2.68 -3.85
CA GLN A 61 2.28 1.39 -3.81
C GLN A 61 0.86 1.49 -3.26
N MET A 62 0.63 2.32 -2.25
CA MET A 62 -0.70 2.53 -1.69
C MET A 62 -1.63 3.20 -2.72
N VAL A 63 -1.15 4.23 -3.43
CA VAL A 63 -1.91 4.88 -4.51
C VAL A 63 -2.22 3.89 -5.64
N GLU A 64 -1.23 3.13 -6.10
CA GLU A 64 -1.41 2.10 -7.14
C GLU A 64 -2.47 1.07 -6.74
N LYS A 65 -2.43 0.60 -5.49
CA LYS A 65 -3.41 -0.35 -4.96
C LYS A 65 -4.83 0.20 -4.96
N GLU A 66 -5.03 1.47 -4.60
CA GLU A 66 -6.37 2.07 -4.67
C GLU A 66 -6.80 2.29 -6.13
N GLN A 67 -5.88 2.64 -7.03
CA GLN A 67 -6.16 2.77 -8.45
C GLN A 67 -6.59 1.44 -9.09
N GLU A 68 -5.96 0.33 -8.70
CA GLU A 68 -6.35 -1.02 -9.14
C GLU A 68 -7.78 -1.36 -8.74
N LYS A 69 -8.20 -1.01 -7.53
CA LYS A 69 -9.60 -1.21 -7.09
C LYS A 69 -10.57 -0.40 -7.94
N VAL A 70 -10.26 0.87 -8.21
CA VAL A 70 -11.08 1.72 -9.09
C VAL A 70 -11.20 1.11 -10.48
N ASN A 71 -10.09 0.66 -11.05
CA ASN A 71 -10.08 0.04 -12.37
C ASN A 71 -10.90 -1.25 -12.41
N LYS A 72 -10.85 -2.07 -11.35
CA LYS A 72 -11.67 -3.28 -11.22
C LYS A 72 -13.17 -2.95 -11.21
N LEU A 73 -13.59 -1.97 -10.41
CA LEU A 73 -14.99 -1.53 -10.34
C LEU A 73 -15.47 -0.96 -11.67
N LYS A 74 -14.64 -0.17 -12.36
CA LYS A 74 -14.97 0.33 -13.71
C LYS A 74 -15.21 -0.81 -14.69
N LYS A 75 -14.35 -1.83 -14.68
CA LYS A 75 -14.50 -3.00 -15.55
C LYS A 75 -15.77 -3.79 -15.22
N GLU A 76 -16.04 -4.02 -13.94
CA GLU A 76 -17.27 -4.71 -13.50
C GLU A 76 -18.53 -3.93 -13.91
N ASN A 77 -18.53 -2.60 -13.79
CA ASN A 77 -19.62 -1.76 -14.24
C ASN A 77 -19.81 -1.84 -15.77
N GLN A 78 -18.72 -1.78 -16.55
CA GLN A 78 -18.78 -1.94 -18.01
C GLN A 78 -19.37 -3.29 -18.42
N GLU A 79 -19.00 -4.38 -17.73
CA GLU A 79 -19.57 -5.71 -17.98
C GLU A 79 -21.09 -5.74 -17.72
N VAL A 80 -21.54 -5.09 -16.65
CA VAL A 80 -22.98 -4.95 -16.33
C VAL A 80 -23.70 -4.10 -17.38
N GLU A 81 -23.12 -2.99 -17.81
CA GLU A 81 -23.70 -2.11 -18.85
C GLU A 81 -23.87 -2.86 -20.18
N ILE A 82 -22.86 -3.63 -20.59
CA ILE A 82 -22.92 -4.47 -21.80
C ILE A 82 -24.03 -5.52 -21.66
N TRP A 83 -24.11 -6.21 -20.52
CA TRP A 83 -25.16 -7.20 -20.27
C TRP A 83 -26.57 -6.60 -20.32
N LEU A 84 -26.76 -5.43 -19.70
CA LEU A 84 -28.03 -4.70 -19.74
C LEU A 84 -28.40 -4.29 -21.17
N ALA A 85 -27.43 -3.79 -21.95
CA ALA A 85 -27.63 -3.42 -23.34
C ALA A 85 -28.06 -4.63 -24.20
N MET A 86 -27.37 -5.76 -24.06
CA MET A 86 -27.71 -7.01 -24.77
C MET A 86 -29.13 -7.48 -24.45
N ASN A 87 -29.52 -7.46 -23.17
CA ASN A 87 -30.88 -7.85 -22.77
C ASN A 87 -31.95 -6.92 -23.34
N GLN A 88 -31.71 -5.61 -23.39
CA GLN A 88 -32.65 -4.67 -23.99
C GLN A 88 -32.89 -4.96 -25.47
N CYS A 89 -31.83 -5.27 -26.24
CA CYS A 89 -31.95 -5.70 -27.63
C CYS A 89 -32.82 -6.94 -27.79
N LEU A 90 -32.62 -7.95 -26.95
CA LEU A 90 -33.41 -9.20 -26.99
C LEU A 90 -34.90 -8.96 -26.69
N THR A 91 -35.23 -7.92 -25.92
CA THR A 91 -36.62 -7.52 -25.66
C THR A 91 -37.24 -6.63 -26.75
N GLY A 92 -36.54 -6.39 -27.87
CA GLY A 92 -37.06 -5.62 -29.00
C GLY A 92 -36.98 -4.09 -28.83
N LYS A 93 -36.24 -3.58 -27.84
CA LYS A 93 -36.00 -2.14 -27.66
C LYS A 93 -34.79 -1.70 -28.49
N SER A 94 -34.91 -0.53 -29.15
CA SER A 94 -33.84 0.06 -29.98
C SER A 94 -32.63 0.49 -29.14
N LEU A 95 -31.42 0.22 -29.62
CA LEU A 95 -30.13 0.62 -29.02
C LEU A 95 -29.94 2.13 -28.87
N THR A 96 -30.78 2.94 -29.53
CA THR A 96 -30.66 4.40 -29.61
C THR A 96 -30.93 5.13 -28.29
N SER A 97 -31.42 4.46 -27.23
CA SER A 97 -31.61 5.06 -25.91
C SER A 97 -30.41 4.91 -24.96
N LEU A 98 -29.36 4.19 -25.36
CA LEU A 98 -28.15 4.04 -24.55
C LEU A 98 -27.21 5.20 -24.90
N GLN A 99 -27.21 6.25 -24.08
CA GLN A 99 -26.18 7.27 -24.12
C GLN A 99 -24.85 6.61 -23.72
N PHE A 100 -24.08 6.14 -24.71
CA PHE A 100 -22.67 5.80 -24.55
C PHE A 100 -21.88 7.11 -24.40
N THR A 101 -22.05 7.78 -23.26
CA THR A 101 -21.13 8.84 -22.86
C THR A 101 -20.02 8.18 -22.05
N ASP A 102 -18.81 8.26 -22.59
CA ASP A 102 -17.51 7.86 -22.03
C ASP A 102 -17.07 6.41 -22.32
N LEU A 103 -16.75 6.18 -23.60
CA LEU A 103 -15.82 5.14 -24.06
C LEU A 103 -14.40 5.71 -24.11
#